data_AF-A0A1B9LKQ8-F1
#
_entry.id   AF-A0A1B9LKQ8-F1
#
_cell.length_a   1.000
_cell.length_b   1.000
_cell.length_c   1.000
_cell.angle_alpha   90.00
_cell.angle_beta   90.00
_cell.angle_gamma   90.00
#
_symmetry.space_group_name_H-M   'P 1'
#
loop_
_entity.id
_entity.type
_entity.pdbx_description
1 polymer ?
#
loop_
_entity_poly.entity_id
_entity_poly.type
_entity_poly.pdbx_seq_one_letter_code
_entity_poly.pdbx_strand_id
1 'polypeptide(L)'
;MPFTFAHPAIILPLYKKPHLFSMTALIIDSMALDFEYFLIMEVKSALSHSLAGIFLFDLPMTLVIAYIFHFIIRNVLIKNLPNFFYK
;
A
#
# COMPACT_ATOMS: atom_id res chain seq x y z
N MET A 1 -6.20 1.33 14.85
CA MET A 1 -5.76 2.66 15.31
C MET A 1 -5.78 3.59 14.10
N PRO A 2 -6.14 4.88 14.19
CA PRO A 2 -6.36 5.71 13.00
C PRO A 2 -5.05 6.31 12.47
N PHE A 3 -4.02 5.48 12.27
CA PHE A 3 -2.75 5.96 11.74
C PHE A 3 -2.15 4.97 10.73
N THR A 4 -2.83 4.88 9.58
CA THR A 4 -2.50 4.05 8.41
C THR A 4 -1.03 4.18 7.98
N PHE A 5 -0.44 5.37 8.09
CA PHE A 5 0.95 5.61 7.73
C PHE A 5 2.00 4.98 8.66
N ALA A 6 1.65 4.52 9.87
CA ALA A 6 2.58 3.75 10.71
C ALA A 6 2.64 2.26 10.32
N HIS A 7 1.62 1.73 9.65
CA HIS A 7 1.56 0.30 9.33
C HIS A 7 2.75 -0.18 8.47
N PRO A 8 3.26 0.59 7.48
CA PRO A 8 4.46 0.21 6.73
C PRO A 8 5.71 -0.02 7.58
N ALA A 9 5.78 0.50 8.82
CA ALA A 9 6.94 0.29 9.70
C ALA A 9 7.16 -1.19 10.04
N ILE A 10 6.10 -2.00 10.09
CA ILE A 10 6.21 -3.44 10.38
C ILE A 10 6.89 -4.22 9.25
N ILE A 11 6.88 -3.67 8.03
CA ILE A 11 7.44 -4.29 6.84
C ILE A 11 8.93 -3.99 6.67
N LEU A 12 9.44 -2.96 7.34
CA LEU A 12 10.83 -2.52 7.18
C LEU A 12 11.88 -3.65 7.31
N PRO A 13 11.74 -4.67 8.18
CA PRO A 13 12.67 -5.80 8.23
C PRO A 13 12.68 -6.65 6.95
N LEU A 14 11.54 -6.76 6.24
CA LEU A 14 11.39 -7.54 5.01
C LEU A 14 12.08 -6.92 3.80
N TYR A 15 12.40 -5.62 3.87
CA TYR A 15 13.21 -4.93 2.85
C TYR A 15 14.57 -5.62 2.61
N LYS A 16 15.11 -6.33 3.60
CA LYS A 16 16.38 -7.06 3.49
C LYS A 16 16.33 -8.24 2.51
N LYS A 17 15.14 -8.63 2.02
CA LYS A 17 14.95 -9.76 1.09
C LYS A 17 14.13 -9.34 -0.15
N PRO A 18 14.66 -8.42 -0.99
CA PRO A 18 13.92 -7.88 -2.14
C PRO A 18 13.65 -8.92 -3.25
N HIS A 19 14.37 -10.06 -3.25
CA HIS A 19 14.15 -11.15 -4.19
C HIS A 19 12.92 -12.01 -3.87
N LEU A 20 12.42 -11.95 -2.63
CA LEU A 20 11.23 -12.71 -2.21
C LEU A 20 9.98 -11.83 -2.16
N PHE A 21 10.14 -10.53 -1.94
CA PHE A 21 9.03 -9.65 -1.67
C PHE A 21 9.11 -8.34 -2.43
N SER A 22 7.99 -7.93 -3.03
CA SER A 22 7.83 -6.60 -3.60
C SER A 22 7.53 -5.59 -2.50
N MET A 23 8.45 -4.64 -2.30
CA MET A 23 8.28 -3.60 -1.29
C MET A 23 7.06 -2.71 -1.58
N THR A 24 6.79 -2.40 -2.86
CA THR A 24 5.60 -1.62 -3.24
C THR A 24 4.32 -2.33 -2.83
N ALA A 25 4.21 -3.62 -3.13
CA ALA A 25 3.04 -4.41 -2.79
C ALA A 25 2.86 -4.49 -1.27
N LEU A 26 3.93 -4.79 -0.52
CA LEU A 26 3.87 -4.86 0.93
C LEU A 26 3.45 -3.53 1.57
N ILE A 27 4.05 -2.41 1.15
CA ILE A 27 3.71 -1.09 1.69
C ILE A 27 2.23 -0.78 1.44
N ILE A 28 1.75 -0.97 0.21
CA ILE A 28 0.35 -0.71 -0.14
C ILE A 28 -0.59 -1.64 0.64
N ASP A 29 -0.26 -2.93 0.73
CA ASP A 29 -1.07 -3.94 1.40
C ASP A 29 -1.20 -3.67 2.91
N SER A 30 -0.13 -3.21 3.56
CA SER A 30 -0.21 -2.81 4.98
C SER A 30 -1.14 -1.63 5.25
N MET A 31 -1.46 -0.85 4.21
CA MET A 31 -2.43 0.24 4.27
C MET A 31 -3.78 -0.15 3.67
N ALA A 32 -3.88 -1.30 2.98
CA ALA A 32 -5.07 -1.70 2.22
C ALA A 32 -6.25 -2.02 3.11
N LEU A 33 -5.99 -2.67 4.25
CA LEU A 33 -7.01 -2.96 5.29
C LEU A 33 -7.73 -1.69 5.76
N ASP A 34 -7.04 -0.54 5.73
CA ASP A 34 -7.61 0.74 6.15
C ASP A 34 -8.36 1.46 5.01
N PHE A 35 -8.22 1.03 3.74
CA PHE A 35 -8.97 1.62 2.63
C PHE A 35 -10.47 1.34 2.70
N GLU A 36 -10.90 0.30 3.41
CA GLU A 36 -12.33 0.09 3.68
C GLU A 36 -12.94 1.28 4.41
N TYR A 37 -12.24 1.85 5.40
CA TYR A 37 -12.70 3.05 6.09
C TYR A 37 -12.79 4.26 5.16
N PHE A 38 -11.82 4.42 4.25
CA PHE A 38 -11.81 5.52 3.27
C PHE A 38 -12.90 5.36 2.20
N LEU A 39 -13.23 4.14 1.80
CA LEU A 39 -14.26 3.88 0.78
C LEU A 39 -15.68 3.98 1.34
N ILE A 40 -15.90 3.48 2.56
CA ILE A 40 -17.21 3.53 3.22
C ILE A 40 -17.44 4.87 3.92
N MET A 41 -16.36 5.65 4.18
CA MET A 41 -16.39 6.91 4.93
C MET A 41 -17.03 6.76 6.33
N GLU A 42 -16.97 5.55 6.88
CA GLU A 42 -17.50 5.20 8.19
C GLU A 42 -16.47 4.32 8.90
N VAL A 43 -16.35 4.45 10.22
CA VAL A 43 -15.47 3.58 11.04
C VAL A 43 -16.15 2.23 11.27
N LYS A 44 -16.45 1.53 10.17
CA LYS A 44 -16.93 0.16 10.17
C LYS A 44 -16.04 -0.65 9.23
N SER A 45 -15.31 -1.61 9.80
CA SER A 45 -14.64 -2.65 9.03
C SER A 45 -15.37 -3.95 9.29
N ALA A 46 -16.12 -4.41 8.29
CA ALA A 46 -16.88 -5.66 8.36
C ALA A 46 -16.39 -6.67 7.32
N LEU A 47 -15.82 -6.20 6.21
CA LEU A 47 -15.40 -7.04 5.10
C LEU A 47 -13.89 -7.32 5.12
N SER A 48 -13.03 -6.32 5.35
CA SER A 48 -11.57 -6.51 5.22
C SER A 48 -10.94 -7.27 6.39
N HIS A 49 -11.60 -7.29 7.56
CA HIS A 49 -11.18 -8.10 8.71
C HIS A 49 -11.58 -9.59 8.62
N SER A 50 -12.19 -10.04 7.51
CA SER A 50 -12.40 -11.47 7.23
C SER A 50 -11.26 -12.02 6.37
N LEU A 51 -10.87 -13.27 6.59
CA LEU A 51 -9.85 -13.95 5.80
C LEU A 51 -10.21 -13.97 4.29
N ALA A 52 -11.50 -14.04 3.97
CA ALA A 52 -11.99 -13.92 2.60
C ALA A 52 -11.87 -12.49 2.05
N GLY A 53 -12.06 -11.47 2.90
CA GLY A 53 -11.91 -10.07 2.54
C GLY A 53 -10.48 -9.72 2.15
N ILE A 54 -9.49 -10.27 2.85
CA ILE A 54 -8.07 -10.08 2.50
C ILE A 54 -7.79 -10.51 1.05
N PHE A 55 -8.30 -11.67 0.63
CA PHE A 55 -8.08 -12.18 -0.73
C PHE A 55 -8.96 -11.52 -1.78
N LEU A 56 -10.22 -11.19 -1.45
CA LEU A 56 -11.20 -10.69 -2.41
C LEU A 56 -11.24 -9.16 -2.52
N PHE A 57 -10.71 -8.45 -1.53
CA PHE A 57 -10.75 -7.00 -1.44
C PHE A 57 -9.34 -6.40 -1.32
N ASP A 58 -8.58 -6.77 -0.28
CA ASP A 58 -7.27 -6.15 -0.04
C ASP A 58 -6.28 -6.45 -1.18
N LEU A 59 -6.17 -7.72 -1.59
CA LEU A 59 -5.28 -8.14 -2.67
C LEU A 59 -5.58 -7.45 -4.02
N PRO A 60 -6.82 -7.46 -4.55
CA PRO A 60 -7.13 -6.75 -5.78
C PRO A 60 -6.96 -5.23 -5.64
N MET A 61 -7.30 -4.65 -4.49
CA MET A 61 -7.09 -3.22 -4.23
C MET A 61 -5.60 -2.86 -4.26
N THR A 62 -4.77 -3.65 -3.59
CA THR A 62 -3.31 -3.53 -3.59
C THR A 62 -2.75 -3.60 -5.01
N LEU A 63 -3.21 -4.54 -5.84
CA LEU A 63 -2.78 -4.65 -7.23
C LEU A 63 -3.16 -3.43 -8.07
N VAL A 64 -4.40 -2.93 -7.94
CA VAL A 64 -4.87 -1.74 -8.66
C VAL A 64 -4.04 -0.51 -8.29
N ILE A 65 -3.79 -0.29 -7.00
CA ILE A 65 -3.00 0.85 -6.54
C ILE A 65 -1.54 0.70 -6.96
N ALA A 66 -0.97 -0.50 -6.87
CA ALA A 66 0.39 -0.75 -7.32
C ALA A 66 0.53 -0.50 -8.83
N TYR A 67 -0.47 -0.87 -9.63
CA TYR A 67 -0.52 -0.58 -11.06
C TYR A 67 -0.57 0.93 -11.31
N ILE A 68 -1.50 1.65 -10.69
CA ILE A 68 -1.59 3.12 -10.82
C ILE A 68 -0.27 3.78 -10.42
N PHE A 69 0.33 3.36 -9.31
CA PHE A 69 1.59 3.89 -8.84
C PHE A 69 2.71 3.67 -9.85
N HIS A 70 2.89 2.45 -10.34
CA HIS A 70 4.00 2.11 -11.23
C HIS A 70 3.86 2.70 -12.64
N PHE A 71 2.64 2.77 -13.18
CA PHE A 71 2.41 3.22 -14.55
C PHE A 71 2.15 4.71 -14.68
N ILE A 72 1.48 5.34 -13.71
CA ILE A 72 1.05 6.73 -13.79
C ILE A 72 1.91 7.62 -12.90
N ILE A 73 2.05 7.28 -11.61
CA ILE A 73 2.57 8.21 -10.60
C ILE A 73 4.10 8.20 -10.55
N ARG A 74 4.74 7.02 -10.53
CA ARG A 74 6.17 6.84 -10.24
C ARG A 74 7.05 7.73 -11.10
N ASN A 75 6.86 7.70 -12.42
CA ASN A 75 7.73 8.43 -13.35
C ASN A 75 7.50 9.94 -13.26
N VAL A 76 6.26 10.38 -13.04
CA VAL A 76 5.94 11.81 -12.85
C VAL A 76 6.55 12.31 -11.56
N LEU A 77 6.43 11.54 -10.48
CA LEU A 77 7.01 11.87 -9.19
C LEU A 77 8.53 11.99 -9.30
N ILE A 78 9.21 10.96 -9.83
CA ILE A 78 10.67 10.98 -10.04
C ILE A 78 11.12 12.22 -10.82
N LYS A 79 10.41 12.61 -11.88
CA LYS A 79 10.74 13.80 -12.71
C LYS A 79 10.57 15.14 -12.01
N ASN A 80 9.80 15.20 -10.92
CA ASN A 80 9.53 16.43 -10.17
C ASN A 80 10.19 16.41 -8.78
N LEU A 81 11.07 15.44 -8.49
CA LEU A 81 11.83 15.46 -7.25
C LEU A 81 12.78 16.68 -7.22
N PRO A 82 13.14 17.19 -6.03
CA PRO A 82 14.24 18.13 -5.88
C PRO A 82 15.59 17.55 -6.33
N ASN A 83 16.46 18.40 -6.88
CA ASN A 83 17.77 17.99 -7.42
C ASN A 83 18.65 17.19 -6.45
N PHE A 84 18.54 17.41 -5.14
CA PHE A 84 19.34 16.71 -4.14
C PHE A 84 18.94 15.24 -3.91
N PHE A 85 17.81 14.79 -4.46
CA PHE A 85 17.39 13.39 -4.42
C PHE A 85 17.71 12.60 -5.70
N TYR A 86 18.08 13.27 -6.80
CA TYR A 86 18.60 12.57 -7.98
C TYR A 86 20.06 12.17 -7.68
N LYS A 87 20.25 10.91 -7.31
CA LYS A 87 21.57 10.28 -7.23
C LYS A 87 21.83 9.45 -8.48
#